data_AF-A0A378YPC1-F1
#
_entry.id   AF-A0A378YPC1-F1
#
_cell.length_a   1.000
_cell.length_b   1.000
_cell.length_c   1.000
_cell.angle_alpha   90.00
_cell.angle_beta   90.00
_cell.angle_gamma   90.00
#
_symmetry.space_group_name_H-M   'P 1'
#
loop_
_entity.id
_entity.type
_entity.pdbx_description
1 polymer ?
#
loop_
_entity_poly.entity_id
_entity_poly.type
_entity_poly.pdbx_seq_one_letter_code
_entity_poly.pdbx_strand_id
1 'polypeptide(L)'
;MTTSRHAVVGVRERIVAAAYELFTRRGVRDVDTDEVVVRAGIAPGALAEYFPTKDELVLAVLRRREELWTFALVEEQSRTRGSTPVQQLLAIFDVFEEWFVSRDFDACTFINVLLEMGADHPIGRAGIEHLGTIRDIVRGRAEQAGLTDPDDFARTFHILMKGSIIAAAEGDEHAARRAKRLGRTLIEAHRPPGSAPLDDDLPVRTRRDQGYQPRRLGTYGDLVGGRERMPRDDSDGCAVQ
;
A
#
# COMPACT_ATOMS: atom_id res chain seq x y z
N MET A 1 -33.33 12.54 -14.41
CA MET A 1 -32.85 12.83 -13.04
C MET A 1 -32.43 11.51 -12.42
N THR A 2 -31.14 11.19 -12.47
CA THR A 2 -30.61 9.90 -12.02
C THR A 2 -29.99 10.11 -10.65
N THR A 3 -30.69 9.71 -9.60
CA THR A 3 -30.24 9.84 -8.21
C THR A 3 -29.10 8.87 -7.97
N SER A 4 -27.89 9.41 -7.85
CA SER A 4 -26.67 8.66 -7.52
C SER A 4 -26.78 8.09 -6.11
N ARG A 5 -26.94 6.76 -6.02
CA ARG A 5 -26.99 6.01 -4.77
C ARG A 5 -25.57 6.01 -4.15
N HIS A 6 -25.28 6.99 -3.30
CA HIS A 6 -24.12 6.93 -2.41
C HIS A 6 -24.34 5.71 -1.50
N ALA A 7 -23.59 4.63 -1.73
CA ALA A 7 -23.66 3.44 -0.89
C ALA A 7 -23.27 3.83 0.54
N VAL A 8 -24.18 3.64 1.51
CA VAL A 8 -23.87 3.81 2.93
C VAL A 8 -22.76 2.81 3.27
N VAL A 9 -21.57 3.30 3.61
CA VAL A 9 -20.46 2.48 4.08
C VAL A 9 -20.91 1.74 5.33
N GLY A 10 -20.88 0.40 5.29
CA GLY A 10 -21.32 -0.45 6.39
C GLY A 10 -20.50 -0.22 7.66
N VAL A 11 -21.08 -0.59 8.81
CA VAL A 11 -20.45 -0.37 10.12
C VAL A 11 -19.10 -1.09 10.21
N ARG A 12 -19.04 -2.32 9.67
CA ARG A 12 -17.82 -3.12 9.63
C ARG A 12 -16.69 -2.42 8.87
N GLU A 13 -17.00 -1.84 7.71
CA GLU A 13 -16.03 -1.10 6.90
C GLU A 13 -15.55 0.16 7.61
N ARG A 14 -16.44 0.87 8.32
CA ARG A 14 -16.05 2.04 9.13
C ARG A 14 -15.10 1.68 10.26
N ILE A 15 -15.33 0.54 10.92
CA ILE A 15 -14.44 0.02 11.95
C ILE A 15 -13.07 -0.31 11.37
N VAL A 16 -13.03 -1.12 10.31
CA VAL A 16 -11.77 -1.57 9.68
C VAL A 16 -10.93 -0.38 9.28
N ALA A 17 -11.53 0.64 8.68
CA ALA A 17 -10.74 1.74 8.17
C ALA A 17 -10.43 2.83 9.22
N ALA A 18 -11.20 2.93 10.32
CA ALA A 18 -10.76 3.65 11.51
C ALA A 18 -9.54 2.98 12.16
N ALA A 19 -9.59 1.65 12.30
CA ALA A 19 -8.48 0.86 12.83
C ALA A 19 -7.23 0.96 11.94
N TYR A 20 -7.41 0.92 10.62
CA TYR A 20 -6.33 1.11 9.65
C TYR A 20 -5.59 2.43 9.87
N GLU A 21 -6.31 3.55 10.03
CA GLU A 21 -5.70 4.87 10.25
C GLU A 21 -4.92 4.91 11.58
N LEU A 22 -5.49 4.36 12.64
CA LEU A 22 -4.85 4.34 13.96
C LEU A 22 -3.61 3.44 13.99
N PHE A 23 -3.72 2.18 13.53
CA PHE A 23 -2.61 1.24 13.50
C PHE A 23 -1.47 1.73 12.60
N THR A 24 -1.79 2.41 11.50
CA THR A 24 -0.78 2.96 10.60
C THR A 24 0.07 4.04 11.24
N ARG A 25 -0.54 4.88 12.09
CA ARG A 25 0.14 6.03 12.71
C ARG A 25 0.88 5.68 13.99
N ARG A 26 0.37 4.69 14.74
CA ARG A 26 0.82 4.40 16.10
C ARG A 26 1.30 2.97 16.30
N GLY A 27 1.15 2.08 15.33
CA GLY A 27 1.42 0.65 15.51
C GLY A 27 0.24 -0.11 16.10
N VAL A 28 0.28 -1.43 16.00
CA VAL A 28 -0.81 -2.29 16.45
C VAL A 28 -0.89 -2.31 17.98
N ARG A 29 0.23 -2.39 18.70
CA ARG A 29 0.31 -2.51 20.15
C ARG A 29 -0.19 -1.27 20.86
N ASP A 30 0.15 -0.08 20.38
CA ASP A 30 -0.10 1.19 21.07
C ASP A 30 -1.55 1.70 20.91
N VAL A 31 -2.36 1.11 20.05
CA VAL A 31 -3.74 1.55 19.79
C VAL A 31 -4.74 0.75 20.64
N ASP A 32 -5.58 1.43 21.42
CA ASP A 32 -6.69 0.77 22.12
C ASP A 32 -7.90 0.55 21.18
N THR A 33 -8.62 -0.54 21.39
CA THR A 33 -9.91 -0.80 20.74
C THR A 33 -10.96 0.27 21.03
N ASP A 34 -10.93 0.91 22.19
CA ASP A 34 -11.83 2.02 22.52
C ASP A 34 -11.58 3.25 21.63
N GLU A 35 -10.33 3.49 21.25
CA GLU A 35 -9.99 4.56 20.30
C GLU A 35 -10.58 4.26 18.91
N VAL A 36 -10.59 2.99 18.51
CA VAL A 36 -11.24 2.54 17.27
C VAL A 36 -12.75 2.76 17.34
N VAL A 37 -13.39 2.44 18.46
CA VAL A 37 -14.83 2.66 18.70
C VAL A 37 -15.20 4.12 18.50
N VAL A 38 -14.48 5.02 19.18
CA VAL A 38 -14.68 6.47 19.09
C VAL A 38 -14.47 6.95 17.67
N ARG A 39 -13.37 6.53 17.02
CA ARG A 39 -13.01 6.96 15.67
C ARG A 39 -13.98 6.44 14.59
N ALA A 40 -14.55 5.26 14.79
CA ALA A 40 -15.53 4.64 13.90
C ALA A 40 -16.97 5.17 14.10
N GLY A 41 -17.20 5.92 15.18
CA GLY A 41 -18.51 6.47 15.54
C GLY A 41 -19.54 5.38 15.84
N ILE A 42 -19.13 4.32 16.54
CA ILE A 42 -20.01 3.21 16.94
C ILE A 42 -20.31 3.25 18.44
N ALA A 43 -21.36 2.56 18.87
CA ALA A 43 -21.70 2.46 20.28
C ALA A 43 -20.63 1.67 21.06
N PRO A 44 -20.35 2.01 22.33
CA PRO A 44 -19.52 1.19 23.21
C PRO A 44 -20.01 -0.26 23.26
N GLY A 45 -19.08 -1.21 23.21
CA GLY A 45 -19.38 -2.65 23.19
C GLY A 45 -19.77 -3.23 21.82
N ALA A 46 -20.21 -2.40 20.86
CA ALA A 46 -20.61 -2.87 19.53
C ALA A 46 -19.42 -3.46 18.74
N LEU A 47 -18.17 -3.06 19.04
CA LEU A 47 -16.99 -3.58 18.35
C LEU A 47 -16.88 -5.11 18.46
N ALA A 48 -17.19 -5.67 19.63
CA ALA A 48 -17.09 -7.11 19.90
C ALA A 48 -18.06 -7.94 19.04
N GLU A 49 -19.16 -7.35 18.56
CA GLU A 49 -20.11 -8.01 17.64
C GLU A 49 -19.50 -8.22 16.24
N TYR A 50 -18.58 -7.34 15.82
CA TYR A 50 -17.92 -7.41 14.51
C TYR A 50 -16.53 -8.04 14.57
N PHE A 51 -15.82 -7.79 15.68
CA PHE A 51 -14.45 -8.23 15.92
C PHE A 51 -14.30 -8.61 17.39
N PRO A 52 -14.50 -9.89 17.74
CA PRO A 52 -14.36 -10.40 19.11
C PRO A 52 -13.00 -10.13 19.75
N THR A 53 -11.94 -10.02 18.94
CA THR A 53 -10.58 -9.73 19.40
C THR A 53 -9.94 -8.63 18.57
N LYS A 54 -8.98 -7.92 19.18
CA LYS A 54 -8.13 -6.97 18.46
C LYS A 54 -7.36 -7.64 17.32
N ASP A 55 -6.95 -8.90 17.51
CA ASP A 55 -6.26 -9.67 16.48
C ASP A 55 -7.13 -9.89 15.24
N GLU A 56 -8.41 -10.23 15.41
CA GLU A 56 -9.34 -10.36 14.29
C GLU A 56 -9.56 -9.05 13.54
N LEU A 57 -9.60 -7.93 14.26
CA LEU A 57 -9.64 -6.60 13.67
C LEU A 57 -8.38 -6.32 12.87
N VAL A 58 -7.19 -6.61 13.42
CA VAL A 58 -5.92 -6.43 12.71
C VAL A 58 -5.85 -7.29 11.47
N LEU A 59 -6.24 -8.57 11.53
CA LEU A 59 -6.31 -9.45 10.36
C LEU A 59 -7.26 -8.91 9.29
N ALA A 60 -8.39 -8.31 9.68
CA ALA A 60 -9.30 -7.67 8.73
C ALA A 60 -8.70 -6.41 8.10
N VAL A 61 -7.94 -5.62 8.87
CA VAL A 61 -7.16 -4.49 8.35
C VAL A 61 -6.10 -4.96 7.35
N LEU A 62 -5.37 -6.04 7.65
CA LEU A 62 -4.36 -6.62 6.76
C LEU A 62 -4.98 -7.09 5.43
N ARG A 63 -6.10 -7.82 5.47
CA ARG A 63 -6.83 -8.23 4.27
C ARG A 63 -7.29 -7.02 3.44
N ARG A 64 -7.83 -6.00 4.10
CA ARG A 64 -8.25 -4.78 3.41
C ARG A 64 -7.08 -4.05 2.75
N ARG A 65 -5.92 -4.04 3.41
CA ARG A 65 -4.68 -3.48 2.86
C ARG A 65 -4.20 -4.26 1.65
N GLU A 66 -4.27 -5.59 1.67
CA GLU A 66 -3.92 -6.44 0.52
C GLU A 66 -4.79 -6.13 -0.70
N GLU A 67 -6.11 -6.05 -0.54
CA GLU A 67 -7.04 -5.70 -1.63
C GLU A 67 -6.68 -4.36 -2.30
N LEU A 68 -6.45 -3.33 -1.48
CA LEU A 68 -6.20 -1.98 -1.98
C LEU A 68 -4.80 -1.79 -2.54
N TRP A 69 -3.80 -2.43 -1.95
CA TRP A 69 -2.40 -2.18 -2.28
C TRP A 69 -1.79 -3.28 -3.16
N THR A 70 -1.92 -4.55 -2.79
CA THR A 70 -1.33 -5.66 -3.55
C THR A 70 -2.06 -5.86 -4.88
N PHE A 71 -3.38 -6.01 -4.85
CA PHE A 71 -4.16 -6.32 -6.06
C PHE A 71 -4.44 -5.08 -6.90
N ALA A 72 -5.01 -4.03 -6.32
CA ALA A 72 -5.41 -2.85 -7.11
C ALA A 72 -4.22 -1.95 -7.52
N LEU A 73 -3.20 -1.82 -6.68
CA LEU A 73 -2.06 -0.92 -6.98
C LEU A 73 -0.91 -1.67 -7.64
N VAL A 74 -0.31 -2.66 -6.98
CA VAL A 74 0.86 -3.35 -7.53
C VAL A 74 0.49 -4.21 -8.72
N GLU A 75 -0.54 -5.04 -8.66
CA GLU A 75 -0.87 -5.93 -9.78
C GLU A 75 -1.51 -5.18 -10.95
N GLU A 76 -2.66 -4.54 -10.74
CA GLU A 76 -3.46 -3.94 -11.82
C GLU A 76 -2.74 -2.75 -12.49
N GLN A 77 -2.26 -1.77 -11.72
CA GLN A 77 -1.66 -0.56 -12.32
C GLN A 77 -0.37 -0.84 -13.07
N SER A 78 0.47 -1.73 -12.57
CA SER A 78 1.70 -2.06 -13.30
C SER A 78 1.40 -2.91 -14.54
N ARG A 79 0.33 -3.73 -14.53
CA ARG A 79 -0.17 -4.43 -15.72
C ARG A 79 -0.61 -3.48 -16.82
N THR A 80 -1.35 -2.43 -16.49
CA THR A 80 -1.89 -1.49 -17.49
C THR A 80 -0.82 -0.55 -18.05
N ARG A 81 0.31 -0.39 -17.36
CA ARG A 81 1.42 0.50 -17.77
C ARG A 81 2.45 -0.18 -18.68
N GLY A 82 2.55 -1.52 -18.64
CA GLY A 82 3.49 -2.28 -19.45
C GLY A 82 2.79 -3.21 -20.44
N SER A 83 3.25 -3.21 -21.70
CA SER A 83 2.74 -4.10 -22.75
C SER A 83 3.42 -5.48 -22.75
N THR A 84 4.58 -5.62 -22.10
CA THR A 84 5.28 -6.89 -21.92
C THR A 84 5.47 -7.22 -20.43
N PRO A 85 5.64 -8.49 -20.03
CA PRO A 85 5.86 -8.86 -18.63
C PRO A 85 7.08 -8.15 -18.01
N VAL A 86 8.14 -7.94 -18.79
CA VAL A 86 9.31 -7.15 -18.40
C VAL A 86 8.95 -5.69 -18.12
N GLN A 87 8.18 -5.05 -19.01
CA GLN A 87 7.72 -3.68 -18.79
C GLN A 87 6.82 -3.59 -17.55
N GLN A 88 5.97 -4.59 -17.32
CA GLN A 88 5.10 -4.66 -16.15
C GLN A 88 5.89 -4.82 -14.85
N LEU A 89 6.97 -5.60 -14.84
CA LEU A 89 7.90 -5.69 -13.70
C LEU A 89 8.52 -4.32 -13.40
N LEU A 90 9.04 -3.62 -14.39
CA LEU A 90 9.62 -2.29 -14.21
C LEU A 90 8.59 -1.23 -13.83
N ALA A 91 7.36 -1.35 -14.32
CA ALA A 91 6.25 -0.46 -14.00
C ALA A 91 5.82 -0.51 -12.53
N ILE A 92 6.18 -1.57 -11.78
CA ILE A 92 5.99 -1.61 -10.32
C ILE A 92 6.70 -0.42 -9.66
N PHE A 93 7.92 -0.09 -10.12
CA PHE A 93 8.65 1.04 -9.56
C PHE A 93 8.10 2.39 -10.00
N ASP A 94 7.48 2.48 -11.19
CA ASP A 94 6.76 3.70 -11.60
C ASP A 94 5.52 3.94 -10.74
N VAL A 95 4.82 2.86 -10.37
CA VAL A 95 3.73 2.90 -9.40
C VAL A 95 4.25 3.35 -8.03
N PHE A 96 5.41 2.85 -7.59
CA PHE A 96 6.03 3.27 -6.34
C PHE A 96 6.43 4.74 -6.35
N GLU A 97 7.00 5.24 -7.45
CA GLU A 97 7.39 6.64 -7.59
C GLU A 97 6.18 7.57 -7.41
N GLU A 98 5.05 7.28 -8.05
CA GLU A 98 3.80 8.03 -7.86
C GLU A 98 3.25 7.90 -6.43
N TRP A 99 3.40 6.74 -5.82
CA TRP A 99 2.90 6.47 -4.48
C TRP A 99 3.73 7.18 -3.40
N PHE A 100 5.06 7.19 -3.51
CA PHE A 100 5.96 7.79 -2.51
C PHE A 100 5.75 9.30 -2.34
N VAL A 101 5.33 10.00 -3.39
CA VAL A 101 5.02 11.43 -3.35
C VAL A 101 3.56 11.73 -3.02
N SER A 102 2.73 10.69 -2.85
CA SER A 102 1.32 10.86 -2.50
C SER A 102 1.16 11.21 -1.02
N ARG A 103 0.12 11.99 -0.69
CA ARG A 103 -0.20 12.33 0.71
C ARG A 103 -0.64 11.13 1.54
N ASP A 104 -0.94 10.01 0.87
CA ASP A 104 -1.35 8.73 1.45
C ASP A 104 -0.19 7.72 1.43
N PHE A 105 1.08 8.19 1.34
CA PHE A 105 2.25 7.36 1.58
C PHE A 105 2.32 6.98 3.07
N ASP A 106 1.51 5.99 3.41
CA ASP A 106 1.47 5.36 4.71
C ASP A 106 2.29 4.08 4.64
N ALA A 107 3.49 4.13 5.24
CA ALA A 107 4.46 3.04 5.26
C ALA A 107 4.05 1.86 6.16
N CYS A 108 2.80 1.80 6.64
CA CYS A 108 2.26 0.63 7.33
C CYS A 108 2.16 -0.53 6.34
N THR A 109 3.29 -1.22 6.22
CA THR A 109 3.53 -2.37 5.38
C THR A 109 3.36 -3.61 6.23
N PHE A 110 3.08 -4.75 5.58
CA PHE A 110 3.10 -6.07 6.22
C PHE A 110 4.41 -6.34 6.98
N ILE A 111 5.51 -5.66 6.60
CA ILE A 111 6.82 -5.70 7.25
C ILE A 111 6.75 -5.09 8.66
N ASN A 112 6.13 -3.92 8.83
CA ASN A 112 6.02 -3.29 10.16
C ASN A 112 5.24 -4.17 11.12
N VAL A 113 4.12 -4.72 10.64
CA VAL A 113 3.30 -5.65 11.42
C VAL A 113 4.06 -6.93 11.76
N LEU A 114 4.85 -7.47 10.83
CA LEU A 114 5.73 -8.61 11.08
C LEU A 114 6.82 -8.28 12.12
N LEU A 115 7.49 -7.15 12.00
CA LEU A 115 8.53 -6.72 12.95
C LEU A 115 7.96 -6.46 14.34
N GLU A 116 6.75 -5.90 14.40
CA GLU A 116 6.06 -5.62 15.64
C GLU A 116 5.62 -6.94 16.30
N MET A 117 4.85 -7.78 15.60
CA MET A 117 4.22 -8.96 16.19
C MET A 117 5.13 -10.19 16.29
N GLY A 118 6.15 -10.29 15.44
CA GLY A 118 7.03 -11.45 15.34
C GLY A 118 6.46 -12.57 14.46
N ALA A 119 7.35 -13.37 13.85
CA ALA A 119 6.99 -14.40 12.87
C ALA A 119 6.15 -15.55 13.43
N ASP A 120 6.21 -15.81 14.74
CA ASP A 120 5.45 -16.87 15.39
C ASP A 120 4.01 -16.46 15.73
N HIS A 121 3.74 -15.16 15.79
CA HIS A 121 2.42 -14.62 16.10
C HIS A 121 1.48 -14.77 14.89
N PRO A 122 0.19 -15.13 15.06
CA PRO A 122 -0.76 -15.27 13.94
C PRO A 122 -0.81 -14.04 13.00
N ILE A 123 -0.81 -12.84 13.56
CA ILE A 123 -0.75 -11.58 12.80
C ILE A 123 0.57 -11.44 12.01
N GLY A 124 1.70 -11.81 12.61
CA GLY A 124 2.99 -11.78 11.91
C GLY A 124 3.05 -12.79 10.76
N ARG A 125 2.48 -13.99 10.95
CA ARG A 125 2.31 -15.00 9.90
C ARG A 125 1.45 -14.49 8.75
N ALA A 126 0.33 -13.83 9.03
CA ALA A 126 -0.48 -13.18 8.00
C ALA A 126 0.32 -12.13 7.22
N GLY A 127 1.17 -11.36 7.91
CA GLY A 127 2.12 -10.44 7.24
C GLY A 127 3.09 -11.17 6.29
N ILE A 128 3.63 -12.32 6.69
CA ILE A 128 4.49 -13.17 5.85
C ILE A 128 3.72 -13.71 4.63
N GLU A 129 2.49 -14.17 4.82
CA GLU A 129 1.63 -14.70 3.75
C GLU A 129 1.35 -13.61 2.71
N HIS A 130 0.97 -12.40 3.11
CA HIS A 130 0.73 -11.28 2.20
C HIS A 130 2.00 -10.86 1.44
N LEU A 131 3.16 -10.87 2.10
CA LEU A 131 4.45 -10.68 1.43
C LEU A 131 4.75 -11.81 0.42
N GLY A 132 4.26 -13.02 0.70
CA GLY A 132 4.25 -14.14 -0.23
C GLY A 132 3.40 -13.86 -1.47
N THR A 133 2.16 -13.41 -1.32
CA THR A 133 1.27 -13.03 -2.44
C THR A 133 1.92 -12.01 -3.37
N ILE A 134 2.55 -10.96 -2.81
CA ILE A 134 3.26 -9.94 -3.61
C ILE A 134 4.41 -10.58 -4.40
N ARG A 135 5.19 -11.46 -3.75
CA ARG A 135 6.30 -12.15 -4.41
C ARG A 135 5.82 -13.08 -5.53
N ASP A 136 4.66 -13.71 -5.36
CA ASP A 136 4.08 -14.61 -6.36
C ASP A 136 3.65 -13.86 -7.63
N ILE A 137 3.16 -12.62 -7.50
CA ILE A 137 2.89 -11.73 -8.65
C ILE A 137 4.18 -11.46 -9.43
N VAL A 138 5.28 -11.18 -8.74
CA VAL A 138 6.59 -10.95 -9.37
C VAL A 138 7.09 -12.21 -10.05
N ARG A 139 7.02 -13.37 -9.37
CA ARG A 139 7.42 -14.68 -9.92
C ARG A 139 6.66 -15.00 -11.20
N GLY A 140 5.33 -14.88 -11.18
CA GLY A 140 4.49 -15.17 -12.36
C GLY A 140 4.80 -14.28 -13.56
N ARG A 141 5.22 -13.02 -13.34
CA ARG A 141 5.66 -12.13 -14.42
C ARG A 141 7.06 -12.48 -14.93
N ALA A 142 7.96 -12.93 -14.05
CA ALA A 142 9.27 -13.43 -14.43
C ALA A 142 9.14 -14.67 -15.33
N GLU A 143 8.25 -15.60 -14.97
CA GLU A 143 7.92 -16.78 -15.78
C GLU A 143 7.38 -16.38 -17.16
N GLN A 144 6.42 -15.45 -17.21
CA GLN A 144 5.86 -14.94 -18.48
C GLN A 144 6.90 -14.17 -19.32
N ALA A 145 7.88 -13.53 -18.67
CA ALA A 145 9.00 -12.89 -19.33
C ALA A 145 10.05 -13.88 -19.86
N GLY A 146 9.95 -15.17 -19.53
CA GLY A 146 10.94 -16.18 -19.88
C GLY A 146 12.27 -16.02 -19.14
N LEU A 147 12.26 -15.43 -17.94
CA LEU A 147 13.47 -15.29 -17.14
C LEU A 147 13.90 -16.64 -16.56
N THR A 148 15.20 -16.86 -16.47
CA THR A 148 15.81 -17.99 -15.76
C THR A 148 15.65 -17.82 -14.26
N ASP A 149 15.53 -18.92 -13.52
CA ASP A 149 15.32 -18.94 -12.06
C ASP A 149 14.30 -17.89 -11.53
N PRO A 150 12.99 -18.04 -11.87
CA PRO A 150 11.97 -17.09 -11.43
C PRO A 150 11.82 -16.95 -9.91
N ASP A 151 12.15 -17.98 -9.12
CA ASP A 151 12.04 -17.91 -7.66
C ASP A 151 13.14 -17.03 -7.06
N ASP A 152 14.40 -17.22 -7.48
CA ASP A 152 15.50 -16.35 -7.05
C ASP A 152 15.29 -14.90 -7.52
N PHE A 153 14.92 -14.72 -8.79
CA PHE A 153 14.58 -13.42 -9.33
C PHE A 153 13.50 -12.73 -8.47
N ALA A 154 12.40 -13.42 -8.18
CA ALA A 154 11.30 -12.83 -7.42
C ALA A 154 11.69 -12.47 -5.99
N ARG A 155 12.53 -13.28 -5.32
CA ARG A 155 13.05 -12.97 -3.98
C ARG A 155 13.94 -11.73 -4.00
N THR A 156 14.89 -11.67 -4.94
CA THR A 156 15.84 -10.55 -5.07
C THR A 156 15.12 -9.27 -5.48
N PHE A 157 14.20 -9.34 -6.43
CA PHE A 157 13.38 -8.22 -6.86
C PHE A 157 12.48 -7.72 -5.72
N HIS A 158 11.88 -8.63 -4.93
CA HIS A 158 11.08 -8.25 -3.78
C HIS A 158 11.94 -7.61 -2.66
N ILE A 159 13.23 -7.94 -2.53
CA ILE A 159 14.14 -7.20 -1.63
C ILE A 159 14.30 -5.75 -2.12
N LEU A 160 14.52 -5.53 -3.43
CA LEU A 160 14.60 -4.18 -4.01
C LEU A 160 13.31 -3.39 -3.78
N MET A 161 12.15 -4.01 -3.96
CA MET A 161 10.85 -3.37 -3.67
C MET A 161 10.79 -2.90 -2.22
N LYS A 162 11.05 -3.78 -1.25
CA LYS A 162 11.00 -3.44 0.18
C LYS A 162 12.02 -2.36 0.54
N GLY A 163 13.26 -2.49 0.06
CA GLY A 163 14.32 -1.50 0.29
C GLY A 163 13.96 -0.12 -0.25
N SER A 164 13.32 -0.05 -1.42
CA SER A 164 12.87 1.23 -1.99
C SER A 164 11.78 1.92 -1.15
N ILE A 165 10.89 1.14 -0.52
CA ILE A 165 9.85 1.67 0.36
C ILE A 165 10.46 2.25 1.63
N ILE A 166 11.43 1.55 2.21
CA ILE A 166 12.14 2.02 3.41
C ILE A 166 12.98 3.27 3.08
N ALA A 167 13.74 3.25 2.00
CA ALA A 167 14.50 4.43 1.57
C ALA A 167 13.60 5.65 1.34
N ALA A 168 12.42 5.46 0.72
CA ALA A 168 11.44 6.54 0.57
C ALA A 168 10.94 7.07 1.93
N ALA A 169 10.70 6.19 2.90
CA ALA A 169 10.33 6.57 4.26
C ALA A 169 11.45 7.31 5.01
N GLU A 170 12.72 7.07 4.67
CA GLU A 170 13.88 7.83 5.16
C GLU A 170 13.99 9.23 4.50
N GLY A 171 13.14 9.54 3.52
CA GLY A 171 13.13 10.81 2.79
C GLY A 171 13.78 10.76 1.41
N ASP A 172 14.13 9.58 0.90
CA ASP A 172 14.65 9.44 -0.46
C ASP A 172 13.54 9.53 -1.53
N GLU A 173 13.30 10.73 -2.04
CA GLU A 173 12.35 11.00 -3.14
C GLU A 173 12.68 10.28 -4.47
N HIS A 174 13.87 9.68 -4.59
CA HIS A 174 14.34 8.98 -5.80
C HIS A 174 14.52 7.48 -5.60
N ALA A 175 14.10 6.93 -4.45
CA ALA A 175 14.25 5.51 -4.13
C ALA A 175 13.67 4.59 -5.21
N ALA A 176 12.46 4.90 -5.70
CA ALA A 176 11.81 4.13 -6.76
C ALA A 176 12.63 4.12 -8.06
N ARG A 177 13.15 5.26 -8.49
CA ARG A 177 13.98 5.38 -9.71
C ARG A 177 15.28 4.59 -9.58
N ARG A 178 15.92 4.62 -8.41
CA ARG A 178 17.13 3.83 -8.12
C ARG A 178 16.82 2.33 -8.18
N ALA A 179 15.76 1.90 -7.52
CA ALA A 179 15.31 0.52 -7.51
C ALA A 179 14.92 0.03 -8.91
N LYS A 180 14.28 0.87 -9.74
CA LYS A 180 13.99 0.56 -11.15
C LYS A 180 15.24 0.27 -11.97
N ARG A 181 16.31 1.06 -11.79
CA ARG A 181 17.60 0.81 -12.48
C ARG A 181 18.21 -0.52 -12.06
N LEU A 182 18.23 -0.81 -10.76
CA LEU A 182 18.71 -2.10 -10.26
C LEU A 182 17.83 -3.27 -10.73
N GLY A 183 16.51 -3.05 -10.79
CA GLY A 183 15.55 -4.02 -11.34
C GLY A 183 15.83 -4.34 -12.81
N ARG A 184 16.21 -3.36 -13.63
CA ARG A 184 16.67 -3.60 -15.01
C ARG A 184 17.91 -4.49 -15.05
N THR A 185 18.93 -4.18 -14.25
CA THR A 185 20.14 -5.00 -14.16
C THR A 185 19.83 -6.43 -13.72
N LEU A 186 18.92 -6.59 -12.75
CA LEU A 186 18.49 -7.90 -12.27
C LEU A 186 17.76 -8.70 -13.35
N ILE A 187 16.88 -8.05 -14.12
CA ILE A 187 16.19 -8.67 -15.26
C ILE A 187 17.21 -9.14 -16.30
N GLU A 188 18.20 -8.31 -16.64
CA GLU A 188 19.22 -8.67 -17.61
C GLU A 188 20.08 -9.86 -17.15
N ALA A 189 20.41 -9.93 -15.86
CA ALA A 189 21.12 -11.06 -15.27
C ALA A 189 20.33 -12.39 -15.31
N HIS A 190 19.00 -12.33 -15.38
CA HIS A 190 18.12 -13.51 -15.42
C HIS A 190 17.57 -13.80 -16.82
N ARG A 191 18.17 -13.24 -17.87
CA ARG A 191 17.76 -13.55 -19.24
C ARG A 191 18.48 -14.79 -19.78
N PRO A 192 17.80 -15.59 -20.62
CA PRO A 192 18.46 -16.66 -21.36
C PRO A 192 19.65 -16.12 -22.17
N PRO A 193 20.76 -16.85 -22.27
CA PRO A 193 21.89 -16.45 -23.11
C PRO A 193 21.47 -16.18 -24.56
N GLY A 194 21.94 -15.08 -25.14
CA GLY A 194 21.60 -14.69 -26.52
C GLY A 194 20.26 -13.99 -26.68
N SER A 195 19.57 -13.64 -25.60
CA SER A 195 18.40 -12.76 -25.64
C SER A 195 18.75 -11.38 -26.21
N ALA A 196 17.82 -10.77 -26.95
CA ALA A 196 17.99 -9.39 -27.39
C ALA A 196 18.08 -8.45 -26.17
N PRO A 197 18.91 -7.37 -26.23
CA PRO A 197 18.98 -6.37 -25.17
C PRO A 197 17.61 -5.82 -24.79
N LEU A 198 17.44 -5.37 -23.55
CA LEU A 198 16.25 -4.63 -23.16
C LEU A 198 16.13 -3.42 -24.08
N ASP A 199 14.98 -3.21 -24.73
CA ASP A 199 14.72 -1.95 -25.45
C ASP A 199 14.87 -0.80 -24.44
N ASP A 200 15.84 0.09 -24.69
CA ASP A 200 16.29 1.07 -23.70
C ASP A 200 15.25 2.17 -23.43
N ASP A 201 14.38 2.49 -24.39
CA ASP A 201 13.47 3.63 -24.30
C ASP A 201 12.12 3.38 -25.00
N LEU A 202 11.20 2.73 -24.30
CA LEU A 202 9.78 3.00 -24.53
C LEU A 202 9.18 3.57 -23.25
N PRO A 203 8.59 4.78 -23.29
CA PRO A 203 8.01 5.39 -22.10
C PRO A 203 6.93 4.44 -21.58
N VAL A 204 7.15 3.96 -20.35
CA VAL A 204 6.07 3.35 -19.56
C VAL A 204 4.99 4.41 -19.50
N ARG A 205 3.81 4.12 -20.06
CA ARG A 205 2.72 5.10 -20.15
C ARG A 205 2.43 5.62 -18.75
N THR A 206 2.66 6.92 -18.54
CA THR A 206 2.41 7.55 -17.24
C THR A 206 0.91 7.77 -17.07
N ARG A 207 0.43 8.06 -15.85
CA ARG A 207 -0.97 8.43 -15.61
C ARG A 207 -1.50 9.52 -16.57
N ARG A 208 -0.62 10.43 -17.05
CA ARG A 208 -0.99 11.47 -18.03
C ARG A 208 -1.35 10.90 -19.40
N ASP A 209 -0.72 9.81 -19.83
CA ASP A 209 -0.85 9.27 -21.18
C ASP A 209 -2.08 8.36 -21.36
N GLN A 210 -2.69 7.91 -20.26
CA GLN A 210 -3.80 6.96 -20.28
C GLN A 210 -5.17 7.59 -20.01
N GLY A 211 -5.26 8.91 -19.86
CA GLY A 211 -6.53 9.57 -19.48
C GLY A 211 -7.09 9.07 -18.15
N TYR A 212 -6.25 8.43 -17.32
CA TYR A 212 -6.62 7.95 -16.00
C TYR A 212 -6.83 9.17 -15.12
N GLN A 213 -8.09 9.56 -14.95
CA GLN A 213 -8.44 10.37 -13.80
C GLN A 213 -8.28 9.47 -12.58
N PRO A 214 -7.47 9.84 -11.57
CA PRO A 214 -7.57 9.17 -10.30
C PRO A 214 -9.03 9.26 -9.91
N ARG A 215 -9.71 8.11 -9.84
CA ARG A 215 -10.84 8.05 -8.91
C ARG A 215 -10.22 8.58 -7.63
N ARG A 216 -10.77 9.65 -7.08
CA ARG A 216 -10.46 10.03 -5.70
C ARG A 216 -10.58 8.73 -4.94
N LEU A 217 -9.45 8.10 -4.60
CA LEU A 217 -9.37 7.38 -3.36
C LEU A 217 -9.65 8.53 -2.40
N GLY A 218 -10.93 8.68 -2.04
CA GLY A 218 -11.29 9.65 -1.04
C GLY A 218 -10.30 9.40 0.08
N THR A 219 -9.72 10.47 0.61
CA THR A 219 -9.08 10.31 1.91
C THR A 219 -10.09 9.60 2.79
N TYR A 220 -9.65 8.81 3.76
CA TYR A 220 -10.62 8.13 4.61
C TYR A 220 -11.60 9.13 5.27
N GLY A 221 -11.15 10.38 5.48
CA GLY A 221 -12.00 11.51 5.89
C GLY A 221 -12.99 12.07 4.84
N ASP A 222 -12.87 11.72 3.56
CA ASP A 222 -13.83 12.05 2.51
C ASP A 222 -14.99 11.03 2.43
N LEU A 223 -14.79 9.81 2.93
CA LEU A 223 -15.84 8.78 3.03
C LEU A 223 -16.66 8.89 4.33
N VAL A 224 -16.08 9.51 5.36
CA VAL A 224 -16.73 9.79 6.64
C VAL A 224 -16.99 11.29 6.68
N GLY A 225 -18.09 11.73 6.08
CA GLY A 225 -18.47 13.15 6.03
C GLY A 225 -18.45 13.80 7.41
N GLY A 226 -17.68 14.89 7.55
CA GLY A 226 -17.66 15.72 8.75
C GLY A 226 -16.30 16.32 9.08
N ARG A 227 -15.80 17.27 8.26
CA ARG A 227 -14.80 18.23 8.74
C ARG A 227 -15.53 19.47 9.27
N GLU A 228 -15.87 19.46 10.56
CA GLU A 228 -15.93 20.72 11.28
C GLU A 228 -14.52 21.05 11.76
N ARG A 229 -14.03 22.20 11.29
CA ARG A 229 -12.77 22.79 11.69
C ARG A 229 -12.87 23.14 13.17
N MET A 230 -12.04 22.51 14.00
CA MET A 230 -11.73 23.04 15.32
C MET A 230 -10.95 24.35 15.10
N PRO A 231 -11.44 25.51 15.56
CA PRO A 231 -10.73 26.76 15.39
C PRO A 231 -9.43 26.70 16.18
N ARG A 232 -8.34 27.16 15.57
CA ARG A 232 -7.12 27.51 16.28
C ARG A 232 -7.49 28.68 17.18
N ASP A 233 -7.27 28.50 18.48
CA ASP A 233 -7.38 29.55 19.47
C ASP A 233 -6.18 30.49 19.28
N ASP A 234 -6.38 31.51 18.46
CA ASP A 234 -5.50 32.68 18.37
C ASP A 234 -5.81 33.59 19.57
N SER A 235 -5.22 33.27 20.72
CA SER A 235 -5.13 34.19 21.85
C SER A 235 -3.74 34.82 21.93
N ASP A 236 -3.42 35.64 20.93
CA ASP A 236 -2.52 36.78 21.10
C ASP A 236 -3.36 38.00 21.48
N GLY A 237 -3.18 38.53 22.69
CA GLY A 237 -4.02 39.64 23.14
C GLY A 237 -3.82 40.19 24.54
N CYS A 238 -2.60 40.65 24.85
CA CYS A 238 -2.34 41.92 25.55
C CYS A 238 -2.67 42.08 27.06
N ALA A 239 -1.61 42.34 27.85
CA ALA A 239 -1.47 43.24 29.03
C ALA A 239 -2.48 43.11 30.20
N VAL A 240 -2.15 43.25 31.48
CA VAL A 240 -1.48 44.34 32.24
C VAL A 240 -1.17 43.72 33.62
N GLN A 241 0.00 43.86 34.25
CA GLN A 241 0.48 44.96 35.10
C GLN A 241 1.91 44.64 35.55
#